data_AF-A0A119HFG5-F1
#
_entry.id   AF-A0A119HFG5-F1
#
_cell.length_a   1.000
_cell.length_b   1.000
_cell.length_c   1.000
_cell.angle_alpha   90.00
_cell.angle_beta   90.00
_cell.angle_gamma   90.00
#
_symmetry.space_group_name_H-M   'P 1'
#
loop_
_entity.id
_entity.type
_entity.pdbx_description
1 polymer ?
#
loop_
_entity_poly.entity_id
_entity_poly.type
_entity_poly.pdbx_seq_one_letter_code
_entity_poly.pdbx_strand_id
1 'polypeptide(L)'
;MYTIENGSYVLTLGEKRIVAGPEVAILFDQASAMVLKHGAPEMVHPEADTTRARLKEEGFERLANDLVCITGAFDLEELNKVVSCNNYIGVFYKKLMSTQEAA
;
A
#
# COMPACT_ATOMS: atom_id res chain seq x y z
N MET A 1 -4.41 9.53 -9.16
CA MET A 1 -3.73 10.41 -8.17
C MET A 1 -4.63 10.59 -6.97
N TYR A 2 -4.06 10.61 -5.78
CA TYR A 2 -4.77 10.89 -4.54
C TYR A 2 -4.87 12.40 -4.29
N THR A 3 -6.02 12.81 -3.77
CA THR A 3 -6.28 14.11 -3.14
C THR A 3 -6.82 13.88 -1.73
N ILE A 4 -6.79 14.91 -0.88
CA ILE A 4 -7.48 14.88 0.42
C ILE A 4 -8.69 15.80 0.32
N GLU A 5 -9.86 15.26 0.60
CA GLU A 5 -11.14 15.96 0.62
C GLU A 5 -11.84 15.67 1.94
N ASN A 6 -12.16 16.71 2.71
CA ASN A 6 -12.79 16.58 4.04
C ASN A 6 -12.09 15.56 4.96
N GLY A 7 -10.74 15.54 4.93
CA GLY A 7 -9.93 14.62 5.74
C GLY A 7 -9.90 13.17 5.25
N SER A 8 -10.45 12.87 4.07
CA SER A 8 -10.38 11.55 3.44
C SER A 8 -9.55 11.58 2.17
N TYR A 9 -8.77 10.52 1.95
CA TYR A 9 -8.09 10.27 0.69
C TYR A 9 -9.10 9.88 -0.39
N VAL A 10 -9.02 10.56 -1.53
CA VAL A 10 -9.83 10.29 -2.72
C VAL A 10 -8.90 10.01 -3.89
N LEU A 11 -8.99 8.79 -4.43
CA LEU A 11 -8.26 8.40 -5.63
C LEU A 11 -9.07 8.79 -6.87
N THR A 12 -8.47 9.60 -7.74
CA THR A 12 -9.04 9.95 -9.05
C THR A 12 -8.34 9.14 -10.14
N LEU A 13 -9.14 8.39 -10.92
CA LEU A 13 -8.73 7.54 -12.05
C LEU A 13 -9.55 7.93 -13.28
N GLY A 14 -9.04 8.90 -14.06
CA GLY A 14 -9.83 9.52 -15.12
C GLY A 14 -11.08 10.18 -14.54
N GLU A 15 -12.26 9.79 -15.00
CA GLU A 15 -13.56 10.28 -14.50
C GLU A 15 -14.02 9.57 -13.22
N LYS A 16 -13.37 8.47 -12.83
CA LYS A 16 -13.74 7.70 -11.64
C LYS A 16 -13.11 8.29 -10.39
N ARG A 17 -13.91 8.35 -9.33
CA ARG A 17 -13.51 8.80 -8.00
C ARG A 17 -13.79 7.69 -7.01
N ILE A 18 -12.77 7.31 -6.24
CA ILE A 18 -12.82 6.23 -5.26
C ILE A 18 -12.36 6.82 -3.92
N VAL A 19 -13.24 6.81 -2.94
CA VAL A 19 -12.90 7.24 -1.58
C VAL A 19 -12.20 6.09 -0.87
N ALA A 20 -11.00 6.33 -0.35
CA ALA A 20 -10.27 5.37 0.46
C ALA A 20 -10.54 5.54 1.97
N GLY A 21 -11.02 6.72 2.39
CA GLY A 21 -11.27 7.04 3.79
C GLY A 21 -10.13 7.84 4.42
N PRO A 22 -10.07 7.92 5.76
CA PRO A 22 -9.09 8.74 6.48
C PRO A 22 -7.65 8.19 6.41
N GLU A 23 -7.49 6.95 5.99
CA GLU A 23 -6.20 6.26 5.85
C GLU A 23 -6.18 5.48 4.53
N VAL A 24 -4.98 5.11 4.09
CA VAL A 24 -4.79 4.28 2.90
C VAL A 24 -4.02 3.03 3.29
N ALA A 25 -4.42 1.89 2.75
CA ALA A 25 -3.65 0.67 2.82
C ALA A 25 -2.88 0.45 1.50
N ILE A 26 -1.65 -0.06 1.60
CA ILE A 26 -0.77 -0.36 0.47
C ILE A 26 -0.23 -1.77 0.67
N LEU A 27 -0.58 -2.67 -0.25
CA LEU A 27 -0.03 -4.02 -0.40
C LEU A 27 1.05 -3.99 -1.48
N PHE A 28 2.24 -4.47 -1.14
CA PHE A 28 3.37 -4.53 -2.05
C PHE A 28 4.24 -5.76 -1.78
N ASP A 29 5.02 -6.15 -2.80
CA ASP A 29 6.10 -7.11 -2.66
C ASP A 29 7.39 -6.36 -2.28
N GLN A 30 7.94 -6.66 -1.11
CA GLN A 30 9.13 -6.03 -0.59
C GLN A 30 10.38 -6.38 -1.41
N ALA A 31 10.48 -7.60 -1.97
CA ALA A 31 11.65 -8.04 -2.71
C ALA A 31 11.78 -7.33 -4.06
N SER A 32 10.66 -7.18 -4.78
CA SER A 32 10.62 -6.49 -6.07
C SER A 32 10.33 -4.99 -5.98
N ALA A 33 9.93 -4.50 -4.81
CA ALA A 33 9.41 -3.14 -4.61
C ALA A 33 8.22 -2.82 -5.53
N MET A 34 7.34 -3.79 -5.78
CA MET A 34 6.16 -3.60 -6.61
C MET A 34 4.90 -3.43 -5.76
N VAL A 35 4.19 -2.32 -5.98
CA VAL A 35 2.85 -2.12 -5.43
C VAL A 35 1.88 -3.06 -6.16
N LEU A 36 1.19 -3.90 -5.40
CA LEU A 36 0.21 -4.85 -5.92
C LEU A 36 -1.21 -4.29 -5.84
N LYS A 37 -1.54 -3.66 -4.71
CA LYS A 37 -2.85 -3.05 -4.48
C LYS A 37 -2.74 -1.89 -3.49
N HIS A 38 -3.55 -0.87 -3.66
CA HIS A 38 -3.69 0.21 -2.69
C HIS A 38 -5.13 0.73 -2.69
N GLY A 39 -5.54 1.38 -1.60
CA GLY A 39 -6.90 1.88 -1.47
C GLY A 39 -7.40 1.86 -0.04
N ALA A 40 -8.72 1.77 0.11
CA ALA A 40 -9.37 1.68 1.41
C ALA A 40 -8.88 0.41 2.16
N PRO A 41 -8.54 0.50 3.45
CA PRO A 41 -8.08 -0.64 4.24
C PRO A 41 -9.00 -1.87 4.14
N GLU A 42 -10.31 -1.66 4.20
CA GLU A 42 -11.33 -2.70 4.08
C GLU A 42 -11.30 -3.48 2.74
N MET A 43 -10.69 -2.91 1.70
CA MET A 43 -10.54 -3.56 0.38
C MET A 43 -9.17 -4.21 0.20
N VAL A 44 -8.15 -3.73 0.92
CA VAL A 44 -6.75 -4.15 0.72
C VAL A 44 -6.35 -5.24 1.71
N HIS A 45 -6.76 -5.15 2.98
CA HIS A 45 -6.42 -6.17 3.98
C HIS A 45 -6.93 -7.58 3.59
N PRO A 46 -8.20 -7.77 3.18
CA PRO A 46 -8.67 -9.10 2.79
C PRO A 46 -7.94 -9.65 1.56
N GLU A 47 -7.55 -8.77 0.64
CA GLU A 47 -6.74 -9.15 -0.52
C GLU A 47 -5.35 -9.63 -0.10
N ALA A 48 -4.70 -8.90 0.82
CA ALA A 48 -3.38 -9.23 1.32
C ALA A 48 -3.38 -10.62 2.00
N ASP A 49 -4.37 -10.87 2.84
CA ASP A 49 -4.52 -12.15 3.55
C ASP A 49 -4.80 -13.30 2.57
N THR A 50 -5.74 -13.09 1.64
CA THR A 50 -6.08 -14.10 0.62
C THR A 50 -4.88 -14.41 -0.29
N THR A 51 -4.16 -13.38 -0.74
CA THR A 51 -2.98 -13.55 -1.60
C THR A 51 -1.87 -14.30 -0.86
N ARG A 52 -1.62 -13.92 0.40
CA ARG A 52 -0.62 -14.58 1.24
C ARG A 52 -0.98 -16.05 1.49
N ALA A 53 -2.25 -16.35 1.80
CA ALA A 53 -2.72 -17.72 2.00
C ALA A 53 -2.53 -18.57 0.74
N ARG A 54 -3.00 -18.05 -0.42
CA ARG A 54 -2.86 -18.74 -1.71
C ARG A 54 -1.40 -19.05 -2.06
N LEU A 55 -0.49 -18.08 -1.88
CA LEU A 55 0.94 -18.31 -2.13
C LEU A 55 1.53 -19.40 -1.24
N LYS A 56 1.11 -19.48 0.03
CA LYS A 56 1.55 -20.55 0.95
C LYS A 56 1.01 -21.92 0.52
N GLU A 57 -0.27 -22.00 0.15
CA GLU A 57 -0.90 -23.23 -0.34
C GLU A 57 -0.23 -23.76 -1.62
N GLU A 58 0.23 -22.86 -2.48
CA GLU A 58 0.96 -23.20 -3.71
C GLU A 58 2.46 -23.51 -3.48
N GLY A 59 2.95 -23.44 -2.24
CA GLY A 59 4.34 -23.71 -1.87
C GLY A 59 5.31 -22.54 -2.11
N PHE A 60 4.81 -21.34 -2.40
CA PHE A 60 5.59 -20.12 -2.58
C PHE A 60 5.79 -19.35 -1.27
N GLU A 61 6.29 -20.02 -0.23
CA GLU A 61 6.43 -19.45 1.12
C GLU A 61 7.27 -18.18 1.15
N ARG A 62 8.35 -18.13 0.38
CA ARG A 62 9.20 -16.94 0.28
C ARG A 62 8.42 -15.74 -0.25
N LEU A 63 7.69 -15.91 -1.35
CA LEU A 63 6.87 -14.82 -1.91
C LEU A 63 5.79 -14.38 -0.93
N ALA A 64 5.15 -15.32 -0.23
CA ALA A 64 4.14 -14.99 0.77
C ALA A 64 4.71 -14.17 1.95
N ASN A 65 5.95 -14.44 2.34
CA ASN A 65 6.64 -13.71 3.40
C ASN A 65 7.17 -12.35 2.94
N ASP A 66 7.49 -12.20 1.66
CA ASP A 66 7.93 -10.93 1.07
C ASP A 66 6.73 -9.96 0.83
N LEU A 67 5.48 -10.42 0.94
CA LEU A 67 4.29 -9.56 0.89
C LEU A 67 4.10 -8.75 2.17
N VAL A 68 4.13 -7.43 2.01
CA VAL A 68 3.93 -6.45 3.08
C VAL A 68 2.66 -5.64 2.81
N CYS A 69 1.85 -5.45 3.86
CA CYS A 69 0.72 -4.53 3.84
C CYS A 69 0.90 -3.50 4.95
N ILE A 70 0.91 -2.22 4.58
CA ILE A 70 0.98 -1.09 5.52
C ILE A 70 -0.31 -0.27 5.44
N THR A 71 -0.69 0.35 6.54
CA THR A 71 -1.87 1.23 6.63
C THR A 71 -1.56 2.44 7.48
N GLY A 72 -2.05 3.60 7.05
CA GLY A 72 -1.99 4.82 7.84
C GLY A 72 -2.39 6.06 7.05
N ALA A 73 -2.44 7.18 7.77
CA ALA A 73 -2.54 8.52 7.20
C ALA A 73 -1.16 8.97 6.69
N PHE A 74 -0.85 8.64 5.44
CA PHE A 74 0.45 8.96 4.83
C PHE A 74 0.51 10.38 4.30
N ASP A 75 1.70 10.97 4.27
CA ASP A 75 1.91 12.22 3.54
C ASP A 75 1.43 12.09 2.08
N LEU A 76 0.65 13.08 1.61
CA LEU A 76 -0.03 13.01 0.32
C LEU A 76 0.97 13.00 -0.85
N GLU A 77 2.09 13.71 -0.72
CA GLU A 77 3.11 13.76 -1.76
C GLU A 77 3.83 12.41 -1.84
N GLU A 78 4.22 11.84 -0.69
CA GLU A 78 4.85 10.53 -0.63
C GLU A 78 3.92 9.42 -1.13
N LEU A 79 2.64 9.44 -0.75
CA LEU A 79 1.64 8.49 -1.25
C LEU A 79 1.50 8.57 -2.78
N ASN A 80 1.45 9.79 -3.33
CA ASN A 80 1.36 9.97 -4.78
C ASN A 80 2.61 9.46 -5.49
N LYS A 81 3.81 9.67 -4.94
CA LYS A 81 5.05 9.08 -5.46
C LYS A 81 5.00 7.55 -5.45
N VAL A 82 4.51 6.94 -4.37
CA VAL A 82 4.35 5.48 -4.26
C VAL A 82 3.50 4.91 -5.40
N VAL A 83 2.40 5.57 -5.76
CA VAL A 83 1.48 5.07 -6.79
C VAL A 83 1.84 5.50 -8.22
N SER A 84 2.67 6.54 -8.39
CA SER A 84 3.06 7.03 -9.73
C SER A 84 4.45 6.57 -10.18
N CYS A 85 5.35 6.26 -9.26
CA CYS A 85 6.74 5.92 -9.56
C CYS A 85 7.02 4.44 -9.30
N ASN A 86 7.52 3.75 -10.33
CA ASN A 86 7.96 2.37 -10.18
C ASN A 86 9.02 2.27 -9.07
N ASN A 87 8.87 1.28 -8.19
CA ASN A 87 9.80 0.92 -7.12
C ASN A 87 9.97 1.92 -5.97
N TYR A 88 9.28 3.07 -5.98
CA TYR A 88 9.43 4.06 -4.90
C TYR A 88 8.96 3.53 -3.54
N ILE A 89 8.00 2.61 -3.52
CA ILE A 89 7.51 1.96 -2.29
C ILE A 89 8.63 1.35 -1.45
N GLY A 90 9.69 0.83 -2.06
CA GLY A 90 10.84 0.29 -1.32
C GLY A 90 11.62 1.37 -0.56
N VAL A 91 11.73 2.58 -1.11
CA VAL A 91 12.34 3.73 -0.42
C VAL A 91 11.42 4.26 0.66
N PHE A 92 10.14 4.42 0.33
CA PHE A 92 9.11 4.88 1.27
C PHE A 92 9.01 3.98 2.50
N TYR A 93 8.95 2.66 2.31
CA TYR A 93 8.84 1.69 3.39
C TYR A 93 10.05 1.74 4.34
N LYS A 94 11.28 1.88 3.80
CA LYS A 94 12.48 2.04 4.62
C LYS A 94 12.42 3.29 5.50
N LYS A 95 11.97 4.43 4.94
CA LYS A 95 11.78 5.68 5.71
C LYS A 95 10.73 5.51 6.81
N LEU A 96 9.65 4.78 6.53
CA LEU A 96 8.59 4.53 7.49
C LEU A 96 9.12 3.72 8.68
N MET A 97 9.84 2.62 8.42
CA MET A 97 10.43 1.78 9.47
C MET A 97 11.47 2.55 10.31
N SER A 98 12.34 3.34 9.68
CA SER A 98 13.33 4.14 10.42
C SER A 98 12.69 5.20 11.32
N THR A 99 11.49 5.69 10.96
CA THR A 99 10.76 6.67 11.77
C THR A 99 10.06 6.02 12.95
N GLN A 100 9.55 4.79 12.78
CA GLN A 100 8.92 4.02 13.85
C GLN A 100 9.90 3.57 14.92
N GLU A 101 11.15 3.25 14.57
CA GLU A 101 12.20 2.88 15.53
C GLU A 101 12.70 4.05 16.39
N ALA A 102 12.45 5.29 15.96
CA ALA A 102 12.88 6.51 16.65
C ALA A 102 11.82 7.10 17.60
N ALA A 103 10.62 6.51 17.66
CA ALA A 103 9.48 6.93 18.48
C ALA A 103 9.33 6.05 19.73
#